data_AF-A0A161Y1X5-F1
#
_entry.id   AF-A0A161Y1X5-F1
#
_cell.length_a   1.000
_cell.length_b   1.000
_cell.length_c   1.000
_cell.angle_alpha   90.00
_cell.angle_beta   90.00
_cell.angle_gamma   90.00
#
_symmetry.space_group_name_H-M   'P 1'
#
loop_
_entity.id
_entity.type
_entity.pdbx_description
1 polymer ?
#
loop_
_entity_poly.entity_id
_entity_poly.type
_entity_poly.pdbx_seq_one_letter_code
_entity_poly.pdbx_strand_id
1 'polypeptide(L)'
;MFVNTDFSHWLNLLHNNEAWLLGDTELVLQAGQTEQVKRKQLKELVLTHTKVQANGALLSCQLNQFPAQLTQLHKGHHSRAYFRLGCVSPHKQLSAVSLVLPKSLGRVYTSLVQPKQQLIGTGKKAEFKL
;
A
#
# COMPACT_ATOMS: atom_id res chain seq x y z
N MET A 1 -8.21 1.92 0.49
CA MET A 1 -7.81 0.56 0.88
C MET A 1 -6.62 0.63 1.83
N PHE A 2 -6.65 -0.15 2.90
CA PHE A 2 -5.59 -0.27 3.90
C PHE A 2 -4.91 -1.63 3.72
N VAL A 3 -3.57 -1.65 3.70
CA VAL A 3 -2.77 -2.86 3.56
C VAL A 3 -1.83 -2.94 4.75
N ASN A 4 -2.01 -3.98 5.57
CA ASN A 4 -1.14 -4.30 6.69
C ASN A 4 -0.19 -5.41 6.26
N THR A 5 1.10 -5.14 6.36
CA THR A 5 2.17 -6.05 5.94
C THR A 5 3.26 -6.11 7.01
N ASP A 6 3.97 -7.24 7.03
CA ASP A 6 5.17 -7.41 7.83
C ASP A 6 6.33 -6.71 7.12
N PHE A 7 6.59 -5.46 7.53
CA PHE A 7 7.66 -4.66 6.92
C PHE A 7 9.04 -5.21 7.24
N SER A 8 9.24 -5.86 8.39
CA SER A 8 10.53 -6.49 8.71
C SER A 8 10.83 -7.62 7.74
N HIS A 9 9.86 -8.52 7.54
CA HIS A 9 9.98 -9.59 6.56
C HIS A 9 10.19 -9.05 5.14
N TRP A 10 9.36 -8.09 4.74
CA TRP A 10 9.45 -7.50 3.40
C TRP A 10 10.80 -6.84 3.16
N LEU A 11 11.30 -6.03 4.10
CA LEU A 11 12.59 -5.39 3.96
C LEU A 11 13.74 -6.41 3.95
N ASN A 12 13.68 -7.46 4.76
CA ASN A 12 14.69 -8.53 4.73
C ASN A 12 14.73 -9.24 3.37
N LEU A 13 13.57 -9.55 2.78
CA LEU A 13 13.49 -10.13 1.44
C LEU A 13 14.16 -9.22 0.39
N LEU A 14 13.93 -7.92 0.47
CA LEU A 14 14.48 -6.95 -0.48
C LEU A 14 15.98 -6.72 -0.34
N HIS A 15 16.62 -7.13 0.77
CA HIS A 15 18.08 -7.13 0.86
C HIS A 15 18.70 -8.47 0.42
N ASN A 16 17.88 -9.47 0.03
CA ASN A 16 18.36 -10.77 -0.41
C ASN A 16 18.54 -10.81 -1.94
N ASN A 17 19.78 -10.90 -2.40
CA ASN A 17 20.12 -11.02 -3.81
C ASN A 17 19.56 -12.31 -4.45
N GLU A 18 19.46 -13.40 -3.70
CA GLU A 18 18.91 -14.67 -4.18
C GLU A 18 17.42 -14.54 -4.47
N ALA A 19 16.67 -13.85 -3.60
CA ALA A 19 15.24 -13.58 -3.83
C ALA A 19 15.01 -12.77 -5.11
N TRP A 20 15.94 -11.87 -5.46
CA TRP A 20 15.89 -11.17 -6.73
C TRP A 20 16.20 -12.07 -7.93
N LEU A 21 17.23 -12.91 -7.83
CA LEU A 21 17.58 -13.88 -8.88
C LEU A 21 16.47 -14.89 -9.16
N LEU A 22 15.71 -15.28 -8.12
CA LEU A 22 14.57 -16.20 -8.23
C LEU A 22 13.28 -15.50 -8.68
N GLY A 23 13.28 -14.17 -8.81
CA GLY A 23 12.13 -13.39 -9.25
C GLY A 23 11.04 -13.17 -8.20
N ASP A 24 11.36 -13.36 -6.92
CA ASP A 24 10.45 -13.05 -5.79
C ASP A 24 10.30 -11.54 -5.59
N THR A 25 11.31 -10.78 -6.03
CA THR A 25 11.31 -9.31 -6.07
C THR A 25 12.04 -8.80 -7.30
N GLU A 26 11.60 -7.66 -7.84
CA GLU A 26 12.30 -6.93 -8.90
C GLU A 26 13.24 -5.84 -8.34
N LEU A 27 13.21 -5.62 -7.02
CA LEU A 27 14.00 -4.62 -6.32
C LEU A 27 14.96 -5.29 -5.33
N VAL A 28 16.22 -4.87 -5.38
CA VAL A 28 17.23 -5.11 -4.33
C VAL A 28 17.57 -3.79 -3.66
N LEU A 29 17.39 -3.71 -2.34
CA LEU A 29 17.81 -2.58 -1.53
C LEU A 29 19.30 -2.69 -1.21
N GLN A 30 20.07 -1.65 -1.55
CA GLN A 30 21.50 -1.63 -1.30
C GLN A 30 21.82 -1.26 0.15
N ALA A 31 22.91 -1.84 0.68
CA ALA A 31 23.46 -1.44 1.97
C ALA A 31 23.88 0.04 1.95
N GLY A 32 23.65 0.76 3.05
CA GLY A 32 24.04 2.17 3.18
C GLY A 32 23.11 3.20 2.52
N GLN A 33 22.06 2.78 1.81
CA GLN A 33 21.06 3.73 1.29
C GLN A 33 20.36 4.49 2.42
N THR A 34 20.11 5.78 2.18
CA THR A 34 19.35 6.60 3.13
C THR A 34 17.89 6.14 3.18
N GLU A 35 17.24 6.35 4.34
CA GLU A 35 15.83 6.03 4.54
C GLU A 35 14.91 6.68 3.50
N GLN A 36 15.23 7.90 3.06
CA GLN A 36 14.44 8.60 2.04
C GLN A 36 14.49 7.89 0.69
N VAL A 37 15.67 7.39 0.29
CA VAL A 37 15.84 6.65 -0.97
C VAL A 37 15.10 5.31 -0.89
N LYS A 38 15.29 4.56 0.20
CA LYS A 38 14.57 3.29 0.41
C LYS A 38 13.06 3.48 0.34
N ARG A 39 12.54 4.50 1.04
CA ARG A 39 11.10 4.82 1.01
C ARG A 39 10.60 5.17 -0.38
N LYS A 40 11.37 5.91 -1.17
CA LYS A 40 11.00 6.24 -2.55
C LYS A 40 10.89 4.97 -3.39
N GLN A 41 11.91 4.11 -3.37
CA GLN A 41 11.93 2.87 -4.13
C GLN A 41 10.81 1.91 -3.72
N LEU A 42 10.52 1.78 -2.42
CA LEU A 42 9.42 0.93 -1.95
C LEU A 42 8.04 1.46 -2.37
N LYS A 43 7.84 2.77 -2.32
CA LYS A 43 6.61 3.39 -2.81
C LYS A 43 6.42 3.15 -4.30
N GLU A 44 7.49 3.30 -5.09
CA GLU A 44 7.49 3.02 -6.52
C GLU A 44 7.19 1.54 -6.79
N LEU A 45 7.86 0.61 -6.09
CA LEU A 45 7.58 -0.83 -6.18
C LEU A 45 6.11 -1.14 -5.89
N VAL A 46 5.55 -0.57 -4.82
CA VAL A 46 4.13 -0.75 -4.51
C VAL A 46 3.24 -0.22 -5.62
N LEU A 47 3.45 1.01 -6.10
CA LEU A 47 2.60 1.62 -7.12
C LEU A 47 2.69 0.90 -8.47
N THR A 48 3.88 0.49 -8.89
CA THR A 48 4.11 -0.17 -10.19
C THR A 48 3.47 -1.56 -10.26
N HIS A 49 3.54 -2.33 -9.17
CA HIS A 49 3.02 -3.70 -9.13
C HIS A 49 1.65 -3.83 -8.46
N THR A 50 1.04 -2.70 -8.05
CA THR A 50 -0.34 -2.70 -7.57
C THR A 50 -1.29 -2.42 -8.72
N LYS A 51 -2.27 -3.31 -8.91
CA LYS A 51 -3.40 -3.07 -9.81
C LYS A 51 -4.68 -3.15 -9.00
N VAL A 52 -5.45 -2.06 -8.99
CA VAL A 52 -6.78 -2.04 -8.40
C VAL A 52 -7.77 -1.83 -9.51
N GLN A 53 -8.77 -2.69 -9.61
CA GLN A 53 -9.86 -2.51 -10.55
C GLN A 53 -11.19 -2.43 -9.81
N ALA A 54 -12.10 -1.60 -10.32
CA ALA A 54 -13.48 -1.55 -9.89
C ALA A 54 -14.39 -1.84 -11.08
N ASN A 55 -15.29 -2.81 -10.93
CA ASN A 55 -16.20 -3.23 -12.00
C ASN A 55 -15.47 -3.54 -13.33
N GLY A 56 -14.25 -4.07 -13.25
CA GLY A 56 -13.38 -4.36 -14.40
C GLY A 56 -12.54 -3.18 -14.91
N ALA A 57 -12.81 -1.94 -14.48
CA ALA A 57 -12.02 -0.76 -14.88
C ALA A 57 -10.83 -0.54 -13.95
N LEU A 58 -9.63 -0.35 -14.51
CA LEU A 58 -8.42 -0.03 -13.75
C LEU A 58 -8.56 1.35 -13.09
N LEU A 59 -8.25 1.43 -11.80
CA LEU A 59 -8.31 2.65 -11.03
C LEU A 59 -6.95 3.34 -10.97
N SER A 60 -6.97 4.67 -11.02
CA SER A 60 -5.82 5.48 -10.66
C SER A 60 -5.72 5.53 -9.13
N CYS A 61 -4.62 4.99 -8.61
CA CYS A 61 -4.35 4.87 -7.19
C CYS A 61 -3.08 5.63 -6.80
N GLN A 62 -3.08 6.14 -5.58
CA GLN A 62 -1.95 6.81 -4.95
C GLN A 62 -1.73 6.29 -3.53
N LEU A 63 -0.49 6.39 -3.05
CA LEU A 63 -0.13 6.07 -1.68
C LEU A 63 -0.41 7.26 -0.77
N ASN A 64 -1.55 7.22 -0.08
CA ASN A 64 -1.97 8.26 0.86
C ASN A 64 -1.21 8.22 2.18
N GLN A 65 -0.78 7.02 2.59
CA GLN A 65 -0.01 6.81 3.82
C GLN A 65 1.03 5.71 3.58
N PHE A 66 2.23 5.93 4.08
CA PHE A 66 3.33 4.98 4.03
C PHE A 66 4.26 5.24 5.23
N PRO A 67 4.84 4.22 5.88
CA PRO A 67 5.65 4.42 7.08
C PRO A 67 6.77 5.46 6.89
N ALA A 68 7.00 6.27 7.92
CA ALA A 68 7.99 7.34 7.90
C ALA A 68 9.41 6.85 8.22
N GLN A 69 9.53 5.88 9.12
CA GLN A 69 10.80 5.36 9.64
C GLN A 69 10.87 3.84 9.40
N LEU A 70 11.55 3.42 8.34
CA LEU A 70 11.68 2.00 7.95
C LEU A 70 12.68 1.26 8.84
N THR A 71 13.74 1.96 9.25
CA THR A 71 14.76 1.49 10.19
C THR A 71 14.20 1.02 11.52
N GLN A 72 13.15 1.67 12.04
CA GLN A 72 12.48 1.21 13.26
C GLN A 72 11.70 -0.08 13.04
N LEU A 73 11.15 -0.26 11.84
CA LEU A 73 10.42 -1.47 11.49
C LEU A 73 11.40 -2.65 11.42
N HIS A 74 12.57 -2.50 10.80
CA HIS A 74 13.61 -3.54 10.72
C HIS A 74 14.04 -4.15 12.08
N LYS A 75 13.95 -3.40 13.18
CA LYS A 75 14.44 -3.82 14.50
C LYS A 75 13.45 -4.68 15.28
N GLY A 76 12.17 -4.70 14.88
CA GLY A 76 11.13 -5.47 15.56
C GLY A 76 10.84 -6.78 14.82
N HIS A 77 10.94 -7.92 15.49
CA HIS A 77 10.51 -9.21 14.92
C HIS A 77 8.98 -9.31 14.69
N HIS A 78 8.19 -8.33 15.14
CA HIS A 78 6.73 -8.28 14.99
C HIS A 78 6.19 -6.88 14.63
N SER A 79 7.02 -5.98 14.11
CA SER A 79 6.62 -4.61 13.73
C SER A 79 5.77 -4.63 12.46
N ARG A 80 4.47 -4.89 12.63
CA ARG A 80 3.49 -4.71 11.57
C ARG A 80 3.31 -3.23 11.30
N ALA A 81 3.45 -2.85 10.05
CA ALA A 81 3.16 -1.51 9.59
C ALA A 81 2.21 -1.57 8.42
N TYR A 82 1.62 -0.43 8.12
CA TYR A 82 0.59 -0.34 7.10
C TYR A 82 0.89 0.78 6.12
N PHE A 83 0.39 0.59 4.92
CA PHE A 83 0.26 1.65 3.93
C PHE A 83 -1.18 1.74 3.46
N ARG A 84 -1.57 2.92 2.98
CA ARG A 84 -2.93 3.20 2.52
C ARG A 84 -2.90 3.60 1.06
N LEU A 85 -3.64 2.86 0.25
CA LEU A 85 -3.93 3.18 -1.14
C LEU A 85 -5.25 3.96 -1.20
N GLY A 86 -5.20 5.15 -1.80
CA GLY A 86 -6.37 5.93 -2.19
C GLY A 86 -6.57 5.82 -3.69
N CYS A 87 -7.73 5.34 -4.13
CA CYS A 87 -8.06 5.20 -5.54
C CYS A 87 -9.31 5.99 -5.84
N VAL A 88 -9.37 6.61 -7.02
CA VAL A 88 -10.55 7.32 -7.50
C VAL A 88 -11.25 6.45 -8.53
N SER A 89 -12.52 6.15 -8.29
CA SER A 89 -13.37 5.43 -9.24
C SER A 89 -14.20 6.41 -10.06
N PRO A 90 -14.29 6.24 -11.40
CA PRO A 90 -15.24 6.99 -12.21
C PRO A 90 -16.69 6.55 -11.98
N HIS A 91 -16.90 5.34 -11.44
CA HIS A 91 -18.22 4.80 -11.16
C HIS A 91 -18.69 5.19 -9.76
N LYS A 92 -19.90 5.76 -9.68
CA LYS A 92 -20.58 6.08 -8.41
C LYS A 92 -20.92 4.84 -7.59
N GLN A 93 -21.22 3.72 -8.27
CA GLN A 93 -21.53 2.44 -7.64
C GLN A 93 -20.43 1.43 -7.92
N LEU A 94 -19.92 0.81 -6.86
CA LEU A 94 -18.91 -0.23 -6.90
C LEU A 94 -19.59 -1.56 -6.58
N SER A 95 -19.65 -2.48 -7.54
CA SER A 95 -20.19 -3.83 -7.33
C SER A 95 -19.08 -4.85 -7.06
N ALA A 96 -17.90 -4.65 -7.63
CA ALA A 96 -16.74 -5.50 -7.40
C ALA A 96 -15.44 -4.69 -7.38
N VAL A 97 -14.52 -5.06 -6.50
CA VAL A 97 -13.15 -4.52 -6.46
C VAL A 97 -12.17 -5.68 -6.46
N SER A 98 -11.23 -5.66 -7.41
CA SER A 98 -10.10 -6.59 -7.44
C SER A 98 -8.80 -5.86 -7.08
N LEU A 99 -7.89 -6.60 -6.44
CA LEU A 99 -6.59 -6.10 -6.00
C LEU A 99 -5.51 -7.10 -6.37
N VAL A 100 -4.47 -6.60 -7.02
CA VAL A 100 -3.17 -7.27 -7.17
C VAL A 100 -2.14 -6.40 -6.46
N LEU A 101 -1.26 -7.04 -5.70
CA LEU A 101 -0.17 -6.40 -4.94
C LEU A 101 1.19 -7.01 -5.35
N PRO A 102 2.31 -6.30 -5.10
CA PRO A 102 3.65 -6.87 -5.32
C PRO A 102 3.83 -8.20 -4.59
N LYS A 103 4.37 -9.21 -5.29
CA LYS A 103 4.62 -10.55 -4.73
C LYS A 103 5.54 -10.50 -3.49
N SER A 104 6.53 -9.61 -3.51
CA SER A 104 7.49 -9.41 -2.44
C SER A 104 6.86 -9.08 -1.08
N LEU A 105 5.60 -8.60 -1.04
CA LEU A 105 4.90 -8.30 0.21
C LEU A 105 4.51 -9.56 0.99
N GLY A 106 4.55 -10.73 0.35
CA GLY A 106 4.12 -11.98 0.96
C GLY A 106 2.64 -11.95 1.38
N ARG A 107 2.33 -12.53 2.54
CA ARG A 107 0.96 -12.54 3.08
C ARG A 107 0.64 -11.20 3.72
N VAL A 108 -0.47 -10.59 3.30
CA VAL A 108 -0.93 -9.29 3.79
C VAL A 108 -2.38 -9.35 4.26
N TYR A 109 -2.74 -8.45 5.17
CA TYR A 109 -4.15 -8.19 5.48
C TYR A 109 -4.61 -6.93 4.76
N THR A 110 -5.75 -7.00 4.08
CA THR A 110 -6.31 -5.87 3.35
C THR A 110 -7.69 -5.50 3.85
N SER A 111 -7.95 -4.20 4.00
CA SER A 111 -9.28 -3.68 4.30
C SER A 111 -9.68 -2.66 3.22
N LEU A 112 -10.87 -2.86 2.66
CA LEU A 112 -11.46 -1.97 1.68
C LEU A 112 -12.53 -1.11 2.37
N VAL A 113 -12.45 0.20 2.14
CA VAL A 113 -13.40 1.18 2.68
C VAL A 113 -13.81 2.12 1.55
N GLN A 114 -15.11 2.25 1.33
CA GLN A 114 -15.69 3.28 0.46
C GLN A 114 -16.24 4.41 1.36
N PRO A 115 -15.57 5.58 1.42
CA PRO A 115 -16.04 6.67 2.26
C PRO A 115 -17.35 7.25 1.70
N LYS A 116 -18.35 7.45 2.56
CA LYS A 116 -19.54 8.24 2.23
C LYS A 116 -19.17 9.72 2.34
N GLN A 117 -19.42 10.49 1.30
CA GLN A 117 -19.19 11.94 1.28
C GLN A 117 -20.52 12.67 1.24
N GLN A 118 -20.63 13.75 2.02
CA GLN A 118 -21.79 14.64 2.04
C GLN A 118 -21.30 16.09 2.04
N LEU A 119 -21.84 16.91 1.14
CA LEU A 119 -21.57 18.34 1.10
C LEU A 119 -22.45 19.03 2.16
N ILE A 120 -21.83 19.84 3.02
CA ILE A 120 -22.52 20.52 4.12
C ILE A 120 -22.14 22.01 4.10
N GLY A 121 -23.11 22.89 4.34
CA GLY A 121 -22.85 24.31 4.48
C GLY A 121 -22.25 24.64 5.86
N THR A 122 -21.48 25.72 5.94
CA THR A 122 -20.90 26.21 7.21
C THR A 122 -22.00 26.39 8.26
N GLY A 123 -21.79 25.85 9.47
CA GLY A 123 -22.74 25.91 10.57
C GLY A 123 -23.93 24.94 10.47
N LYS A 124 -23.98 24.04 9.48
CA LYS A 124 -25.03 23.03 9.34
C LYS A 124 -24.59 21.68 9.91
N LYS A 125 -25.56 20.94 10.49
CA LYS A 125 -25.36 19.57 10.98
C LYS A 125 -25.44 18.58 9.82
N ALA A 126 -24.55 17.60 9.83
CA ALA A 126 -24.57 16.46 8.92
C ALA A 126 -24.83 15.18 9.71
N GLU A 127 -25.64 14.28 9.17
CA GLU A 127 -25.89 12.97 9.77
C GLU A 127 -25.53 11.88 8.78
N PHE A 128 -24.54 11.07 9.15
CA PHE A 128 -24.12 9.92 8.35
C PHE A 128 -24.86 8.69 8.86
N LYS A 129 -25.70 8.09 8.02
CA LYS A 129 -26.20 6.73 8.27
C LYS A 129 -25.08 5.75 7.96
N LEU A 130 -24.64 5.00 8.96
CA LEU A 130 -23.61 3.97 8.82
C LEU A 130 -24.19 2.78 8.08
#